data_AF-A0AAD9VFJ1-F1
#
_entry.id   AF-A0AAD9VFJ1-F1
#
_cell.length_a   1.000
_cell.length_b   1.000
_cell.length_c   1.000
_cell.angle_alpha   90.00
_cell.angle_beta   90.00
_cell.angle_gamma   90.00
#
_symmetry.space_group_name_H-M   'P 1'
#
loop_
_entity.id
_entity.type
_entity.pdbx_description
1 polymer ?
#
loop_
_entity_poly.entity_id
_entity_poly.type
_entity_poly.pdbx_seq_one_letter_code
_entity_poly.pdbx_strand_id
1 'polypeptide(L)'
;MDAQQENNGFGRIPQRRGESAKAFAKVLVFVLAIPCVIAVFIAQDKEVIKDYVFLFPLYLSGRLLLSFLIGKVMQKICLLWEESRHRQTRYNGSWMKVLNSTFGFSSGDAIFFAVTLLLLPLSYALRLECKTFTHVDYQFWLLCATSCWVALLSFAAGCREPSLAEVSRINERENKNVADGLAWGYYLAYLKIVLPKLDQRIDNSEEYREKIKSKKLYILIPKDCYTFQKINDADSRVTAAGDLEPYVIYRAGTKRVYNNTVQRIQYTGEACYLVLEYATTLTTLYEMRSATEAGLSREQKEEQLECSTFSHVDGQFGLLILNSCWVAWLSIAAGCREPSMVEISRINERENKNVADGLAWGYYLAHLKIVLPKLEDQIDKSEKYRGKIKSKKLYILVPKNCNTFQRIQDADSRVKADGNLEPYEIYRAGTKRVYKHTVHSIQYTAEEEPCYLVLEYATTLMTLYEMSKYTDSGLGSEQREEQEILDECLDCRNKYELVPFSGEATKIADVLTNKIRDTAVTVRAEAHA
;
A
#
# COMPACT_ATOMS: atom_id res chain seq x y z
N MET A 1 32.48 -5.72 17.46
CA MET A 1 31.09 -5.70 17.98
C MET A 1 30.39 -6.89 17.36
N ASP A 2 30.04 -7.89 18.17
CA ASP A 2 29.35 -9.08 17.67
C ASP A 2 28.03 -8.68 16.99
N ALA A 3 27.80 -9.20 15.78
CA ALA A 3 26.58 -8.95 15.01
C ALA A 3 25.29 -9.36 15.77
N GLN A 4 25.42 -10.18 16.83
CA GLN A 4 24.32 -10.55 17.73
C GLN A 4 23.91 -9.48 18.73
N GLN A 5 24.76 -8.48 19.02
CA GLN A 5 24.44 -7.39 19.94
C GLN A 5 23.95 -6.11 19.23
N GLU A 6 24.20 -5.95 17.93
CA GLU A 6 23.74 -4.78 17.19
C GLU A 6 22.20 -4.79 17.07
N ASN A 7 21.54 -3.76 17.63
CA ASN A 7 20.08 -3.63 17.72
C ASN A 7 19.37 -4.85 18.35
N ASN A 8 19.93 -5.44 19.42
CA ASN A 8 19.34 -6.59 20.11
C ASN A 8 19.03 -7.78 19.16
N GLY A 9 19.92 -8.05 18.20
CA GLY A 9 19.76 -9.14 17.23
C GLY A 9 18.94 -8.79 15.98
N PHE A 10 18.43 -7.54 15.86
CA PHE A 10 17.85 -7.08 14.60
C PHE A 10 18.88 -6.96 13.48
N GLY A 11 20.14 -6.72 13.81
CA GLY A 11 21.16 -6.33 12.85
C GLY A 11 20.93 -4.90 12.34
N ARG A 12 21.59 -4.51 11.25
CA ARG A 12 21.45 -3.16 10.71
C ARG A 12 20.08 -2.93 10.09
N ILE A 13 19.37 -1.91 10.59
CA ILE A 13 18.11 -1.46 9.99
C ILE A 13 18.45 -0.82 8.63
N PRO A 14 17.82 -1.25 7.52
CA PRO A 14 18.10 -0.70 6.20
C PRO A 14 17.77 0.79 6.18
N GLN A 15 18.70 1.60 5.69
CA GLN A 15 18.50 3.03 5.51
C GLN A 15 17.69 3.29 4.24
N ARG A 16 16.93 4.40 4.24
CA ARG A 16 16.17 4.83 3.07
C ARG A 16 17.10 5.02 1.88
N ARG A 17 16.74 4.45 0.73
CA ARG A 17 17.55 4.58 -0.50
C ARG A 17 17.65 6.05 -0.91
N GLY A 18 18.88 6.53 -1.09
CA GLY A 18 19.15 7.88 -1.59
C GLY A 18 19.13 7.97 -3.12
N GLU A 19 19.37 9.17 -3.67
CA GLU A 19 19.46 9.41 -5.11
C GLU A 19 20.84 9.08 -5.72
N SER A 20 21.63 8.22 -5.07
CA SER A 20 23.01 7.90 -5.48
C SER A 20 23.10 7.38 -6.91
N ALA A 21 22.12 6.61 -7.37
CA ALA A 21 22.06 6.14 -8.76
C ALA A 21 21.89 7.29 -9.77
N LYS A 22 21.07 8.30 -9.45
CA LYS A 22 20.92 9.50 -10.30
C LYS A 22 22.21 10.32 -10.29
N ALA A 23 22.85 10.48 -9.13
CA ALA A 23 24.12 11.18 -9.00
C ALA A 23 25.24 10.48 -9.81
N PHE A 24 25.33 9.15 -9.71
CA PHE A 24 26.27 8.35 -10.49
C PHE A 24 26.02 8.47 -11.99
N ALA A 25 24.75 8.41 -12.42
CA ALA A 25 24.40 8.61 -13.83
C ALA A 25 24.82 10.01 -14.34
N LYS A 26 24.61 11.07 -13.55
CA LYS A 26 25.06 12.44 -13.90
C LYS A 26 26.58 12.51 -14.04
N VAL A 27 27.32 11.89 -13.12
CA VAL A 27 28.80 11.83 -13.19
C VAL A 27 29.24 11.08 -14.43
N LEU A 28 28.62 9.94 -14.76
CA LEU A 28 29.05 9.20 -15.96
C LEU A 28 28.71 9.93 -17.26
N VAL A 29 27.55 10.60 -17.34
CA VAL A 29 27.22 11.49 -18.47
C VAL A 29 28.30 12.56 -18.63
N PHE A 30 28.78 13.16 -17.53
CA PHE A 30 29.86 14.15 -17.59
C PHE A 30 31.20 13.52 -18.02
N VAL A 31 31.59 12.38 -17.45
CA VAL A 31 32.85 11.70 -17.77
C VAL A 31 32.89 11.24 -19.23
N LEU A 32 31.79 10.71 -19.77
CA LEU A 32 31.73 10.27 -21.16
C LEU A 32 31.67 11.43 -22.16
N ALA A 33 31.26 12.63 -21.73
CA ALA A 33 31.35 13.83 -22.57
C ALA A 33 32.81 14.28 -22.80
N ILE A 34 33.71 14.02 -21.84
CA ILE A 34 35.11 14.48 -21.88
C ILE A 34 35.88 13.89 -23.07
N PRO A 35 35.89 12.57 -23.35
CA PRO A 35 36.52 12.00 -24.53
C PRO A 35 35.95 12.55 -25.84
N CYS A 36 34.64 12.80 -25.90
CA CYS A 36 34.01 13.41 -27.09
C CYS A 36 34.53 14.83 -27.32
N VAL A 37 34.67 15.63 -26.26
CA VAL A 37 35.23 16.99 -26.35
C VAL A 37 36.72 16.96 -26.69
N ILE A 38 37.50 16.05 -26.11
CA ILE A 38 38.93 15.88 -26.44
C ILE A 38 39.11 15.46 -27.90
N ALA A 39 38.27 14.54 -28.40
CA ALA A 39 38.28 14.13 -29.80
C ALA A 39 37.96 15.30 -30.76
N VAL A 40 37.11 16.25 -30.34
CA VAL A 40 36.83 17.49 -31.08
C VAL A 40 38.05 18.40 -31.18
N PHE A 41 38.79 18.57 -30.07
CA PHE A 41 40.02 19.37 -30.06
C PHE A 41 41.12 18.73 -30.92
N ILE A 42 41.23 17.40 -30.93
CA ILE A 42 42.22 16.67 -31.74
C ILE A 42 41.84 16.67 -33.24
N ALA A 43 40.55 16.70 -33.58
CA ALA A 43 40.06 16.64 -34.96
C ALA A 43 40.09 17.98 -35.72
N GLN A 44 40.57 19.07 -35.10
CA GLN A 44 40.58 20.41 -35.72
C GLN A 44 41.34 20.48 -37.06
N ASP A 45 42.27 19.56 -37.32
CA ASP A 45 43.10 19.56 -38.54
C ASP A 45 42.53 18.77 -39.73
N LYS A 46 41.39 18.05 -39.60
CA LYS A 46 40.84 17.21 -40.69
C LYS A 46 39.32 17.32 -40.80
N GLU A 47 38.82 18.00 -41.83
CA GLU A 47 37.38 18.23 -42.09
C GLU A 47 36.55 16.93 -42.09
N VAL A 48 37.04 15.87 -42.72
CA VAL A 48 36.35 14.56 -42.77
C VAL A 48 36.22 13.92 -41.37
N ILE A 49 37.20 14.13 -40.48
CA ILE A 49 37.15 13.58 -39.12
C ILE A 49 36.16 14.37 -38.26
N LYS A 50 36.09 15.69 -38.44
CA LYS A 50 35.14 16.56 -37.73
C LYS A 50 33.68 16.18 -38.03
N ASP A 51 33.37 15.89 -39.29
CA ASP A 51 32.02 15.49 -39.72
C ASP A 51 31.57 14.14 -39.11
N TYR A 52 32.46 13.14 -39.13
CA TYR A 52 32.15 11.78 -38.65
C TYR A 52 32.25 11.61 -37.13
N VAL A 53 33.19 12.31 -36.46
CA VAL A 53 33.44 12.13 -35.02
C VAL A 53 32.56 13.03 -34.16
N PHE A 54 32.13 14.19 -34.67
CA PHE A 54 31.36 15.16 -33.87
C PHE A 54 29.96 15.46 -34.41
N LEU A 55 29.84 15.82 -35.70
CA LEU A 55 28.54 16.21 -36.27
C LEU A 55 27.60 15.01 -36.39
N PHE A 56 28.13 13.83 -36.76
CA PHE A 56 27.32 12.61 -36.88
C PHE A 56 26.72 12.12 -35.55
N PRO A 57 27.46 12.02 -34.42
CA PRO A 57 26.86 11.68 -33.13
C PRO A 57 25.81 12.70 -32.65
N LEU A 58 26.05 14.00 -32.87
CA LEU A 58 25.11 15.05 -32.50
C LEU A 58 23.80 14.94 -33.30
N TYR A 59 23.92 14.79 -34.62
CA TYR A 59 22.80 14.51 -35.52
C TYR A 59 22.01 13.26 -35.11
N LEU A 60 22.71 12.16 -34.82
CA LEU A 60 22.10 10.90 -34.42
C LEU A 60 21.42 11.01 -33.04
N SER A 61 22.04 11.72 -32.09
CA SER A 61 21.50 11.89 -30.73
C SER A 61 20.15 12.61 -30.74
N GLY A 62 20.00 13.71 -31.49
CA GLY A 62 18.72 14.42 -31.60
C GLY A 62 17.59 13.53 -32.14
N ARG A 63 17.91 12.66 -33.12
CA ARG A 63 16.95 11.72 -33.70
C ARG A 63 16.63 10.53 -32.78
N LEU A 64 17.61 10.00 -32.07
CA LEU A 64 17.40 8.94 -31.07
C LEU A 64 16.56 9.44 -29.89
N LEU A 65 16.77 10.69 -29.46
CA LEU A 65 15.96 11.32 -28.41
C LEU A 65 14.50 11.49 -28.85
N LEU A 66 14.27 11.99 -30.06
CA LEU A 66 12.92 12.09 -30.63
C LEU A 66 12.27 10.71 -30.78
N SER A 67 13.02 9.73 -31.27
CA SER A 67 12.59 8.33 -31.38
C SER A 67 12.15 7.77 -30.01
N PHE A 68 12.94 7.95 -28.96
CA PHE A 68 12.60 7.55 -27.59
C PHE A 68 11.32 8.24 -27.08
N LEU A 69 11.17 9.53 -27.36
CA LEU A 69 10.01 10.33 -26.99
C LEU A 69 8.72 9.80 -27.63
N ILE A 70 8.77 9.49 -28.93
CA ILE A 70 7.65 8.89 -29.66
C ILE A 70 7.28 7.52 -29.04
N GLY A 71 8.28 6.68 -28.74
CA GLY A 71 8.07 5.39 -28.09
C GLY A 71 7.41 5.49 -26.71
N LYS A 72 7.75 6.54 -25.94
CA LYS A 72 7.08 6.86 -24.66
C LYS A 72 5.63 7.30 -24.84
N VAL A 73 5.37 8.20 -25.80
CA VAL A 73 4.00 8.66 -26.08
C VAL A 73 3.13 7.49 -26.51
N MET A 74 3.65 6.59 -27.36
CA MET A 74 2.93 5.38 -27.77
C MET A 74 2.56 4.50 -26.58
N GLN A 75 3.48 4.30 -25.62
CA GLN A 75 3.19 3.57 -24.39
C GLN A 75 2.08 4.23 -23.57
N LYS A 76 2.09 5.57 -23.42
CA LYS A 76 1.03 6.28 -22.71
C LYS A 76 -0.32 6.16 -23.41
N ILE A 77 -0.36 6.08 -24.74
CA ILE A 77 -1.58 5.81 -25.50
C ILE A 77 -2.11 4.41 -25.20
N CYS A 78 -1.23 3.39 -25.10
CA CYS A 78 -1.64 2.03 -24.71
C CYS A 78 -2.26 2.02 -23.30
N LEU A 79 -1.66 2.74 -22.34
CA LEU A 79 -2.22 2.87 -20.99
C LEU A 79 -3.52 3.66 -20.97
N LEU A 80 -3.63 4.71 -21.79
CA LEU A 80 -4.86 5.48 -21.92
C LEU A 80 -6.02 4.60 -22.39
N TRP A 81 -5.75 3.67 -23.30
CA TRP A 81 -6.74 2.72 -23.77
C TRP A 81 -7.26 1.83 -22.63
N GLU A 82 -6.37 1.30 -21.79
CA GLU A 82 -6.73 0.51 -20.61
C GLU A 82 -7.55 1.35 -19.61
N GLU A 83 -7.05 2.52 -19.22
CA GLU A 83 -7.69 3.42 -18.25
C GLU A 83 -9.02 4.00 -18.74
N SER A 84 -9.22 4.13 -20.06
CA SER A 84 -10.48 4.61 -20.63
C SER A 84 -11.67 3.71 -20.28
N ARG A 85 -11.42 2.40 -20.08
CA ARG A 85 -12.44 1.42 -19.68
C ARG A 85 -12.86 1.61 -18.22
N HIS A 86 -11.96 2.11 -17.38
CA HIS A 86 -12.19 2.35 -15.96
C HIS A 86 -12.67 3.78 -15.65
N ARG A 87 -13.05 4.55 -16.68
CA ARG A 87 -13.52 5.95 -16.54
C ARG A 87 -14.65 6.12 -15.52
N GLN A 88 -15.65 5.23 -15.55
CA GLN A 88 -16.83 5.36 -14.69
C GLN A 88 -16.55 4.92 -13.26
N THR A 89 -15.78 3.86 -13.07
CA THR A 89 -15.51 3.26 -11.76
C THR A 89 -14.41 4.00 -11.00
N ARG A 90 -13.40 4.52 -11.71
CA ARG A 90 -12.16 5.06 -11.13
C ARG A 90 -12.09 6.59 -11.13
N TYR A 91 -12.58 7.22 -12.19
CA TYR A 91 -12.43 8.66 -12.41
C TYR A 91 -13.77 9.43 -12.36
N ASN A 92 -14.82 8.81 -11.84
CA ASN A 92 -16.16 9.40 -11.72
C ASN A 92 -16.65 10.05 -13.03
N GLY A 93 -16.37 9.41 -14.17
CA GLY A 93 -16.81 9.88 -15.48
C GLY A 93 -15.97 11.02 -16.08
N SER A 94 -14.90 11.50 -15.45
CA SER A 94 -14.12 12.65 -15.94
C SER A 94 -12.97 12.25 -16.88
N TRP A 95 -13.02 12.73 -18.13
CA TRP A 95 -11.94 12.53 -19.12
C TRP A 95 -10.66 13.30 -18.78
N MET A 96 -10.79 14.48 -18.17
CA MET A 96 -9.61 15.30 -17.83
C MET A 96 -8.76 14.62 -16.75
N LYS A 97 -9.41 13.92 -15.81
CA LYS A 97 -8.69 13.14 -14.78
C LYS A 97 -7.95 11.96 -15.38
N VAL A 98 -8.59 11.22 -16.30
CA VAL A 98 -7.97 10.09 -17.04
C VAL A 98 -6.75 10.56 -17.84
N LEU A 99 -6.85 11.69 -18.54
CA LEU A 99 -5.73 12.23 -19.31
C LEU A 99 -4.60 12.70 -18.39
N ASN A 100 -4.91 13.43 -17.31
CA ASN A 100 -3.90 13.92 -16.38
C ASN A 100 -3.20 12.79 -15.60
N SER A 101 -3.90 11.72 -15.23
CA SER A 101 -3.29 10.56 -14.55
C SER A 101 -2.38 9.76 -15.49
N THR A 102 -2.77 9.64 -16.76
CA THR A 102 -2.02 8.87 -17.77
C THR A 102 -0.83 9.65 -18.33
N PHE A 103 -1.00 10.94 -18.64
CA PHE A 103 0.03 11.84 -19.19
C PHE A 103 0.68 12.73 -18.13
N GLY A 104 0.90 12.20 -16.93
CA GLY A 104 1.75 12.86 -15.94
C GLY A 104 3.21 12.85 -16.41
N PHE A 105 3.69 13.99 -16.91
CA PHE A 105 5.10 14.17 -17.26
C PHE A 105 5.89 14.60 -16.03
N SER A 106 7.01 13.91 -15.74
CA SER A 106 7.91 14.33 -14.65
C SER A 106 8.68 15.59 -15.06
N SER A 107 9.21 16.31 -14.08
CA SER A 107 10.15 17.42 -14.31
C SER A 107 11.33 17.03 -15.21
N GLY A 108 11.75 15.76 -15.14
CA GLY A 108 12.75 15.18 -16.03
C GLY A 108 12.31 15.07 -17.49
N ASP A 109 11.05 14.72 -17.73
CA ASP A 109 10.51 14.65 -19.09
C ASP A 109 10.52 16.02 -19.76
N ALA A 110 10.17 17.09 -19.03
CA ALA A 110 10.22 18.46 -19.54
C ALA A 110 11.63 18.87 -20.01
N ILE A 111 12.67 18.52 -19.25
CA ILE A 111 14.07 18.74 -19.63
C ILE A 111 14.39 17.97 -20.92
N PHE A 112 13.92 16.72 -21.04
CA PHE A 112 14.15 15.89 -22.21
C PHE A 112 13.42 16.42 -23.46
N PHE A 113 12.19 16.91 -23.31
CA PHE A 113 11.46 17.61 -24.37
C PHE A 113 12.21 18.86 -24.83
N ALA A 114 12.71 19.67 -23.89
CA ALA A 114 13.48 20.88 -24.21
C ALA A 114 14.80 20.56 -24.95
N VAL A 115 15.55 19.56 -24.49
CA VAL A 115 16.79 19.11 -25.15
C VAL A 115 16.49 18.57 -26.56
N THR A 116 15.42 17.80 -26.72
CA THR A 116 15.00 17.28 -28.03
C THR A 116 14.60 18.43 -28.96
N LEU A 117 13.84 19.41 -28.45
CA LEU A 117 13.40 20.58 -29.22
C LEU A 117 14.58 21.46 -29.68
N LEU A 118 15.67 21.51 -28.90
CA LEU A 118 16.89 22.21 -29.26
C LEU A 118 17.73 21.45 -30.31
N LEU A 119 17.86 20.12 -30.13
CA LEU A 119 18.69 19.28 -31.00
C LEU A 119 18.05 18.98 -32.36
N LEU A 120 16.72 19.06 -32.47
CA LEU A 120 16.01 18.79 -33.73
C LEU A 120 16.30 19.83 -34.83
N PRO A 121 16.15 21.15 -34.61
CA PRO A 121 16.54 22.17 -35.58
C PRO A 121 18.03 22.10 -35.93
N LEU A 122 18.88 21.81 -34.93
CA LEU A 122 20.31 21.64 -35.15
C LEU A 122 20.61 20.44 -36.05
N SER A 123 19.94 19.30 -35.82
CA SER A 123 20.05 18.11 -36.68
C SER A 123 19.54 18.38 -38.11
N TYR A 124 18.53 19.25 -38.25
CA TYR A 124 17.99 19.64 -39.55
C TYR A 124 18.95 20.59 -40.30
N ALA A 125 19.56 21.55 -39.60
CA ALA A 125 20.60 22.42 -40.16
C ALA A 125 21.83 21.63 -40.61
N LEU A 126 22.30 20.68 -39.79
CA LEU A 126 23.42 19.79 -40.14
C LEU A 126 23.13 18.92 -41.37
N ARG A 127 21.87 18.54 -41.60
CA ARG A 127 21.46 17.83 -42.83
C ARG A 127 21.59 18.71 -44.07
N LEU A 128 21.32 20.01 -43.97
CA LEU A 128 21.35 20.94 -45.11
C LEU A 128 22.80 21.28 -45.51
N GLU A 129 23.70 21.40 -44.55
CA GLU A 129 25.09 21.84 -44.79
C GLU A 129 26.04 20.68 -45.15
N CYS A 130 25.87 19.48 -44.59
CA CYS A 130 26.78 18.36 -44.82
C CYS A 130 26.27 17.39 -45.89
N LYS A 131 26.98 17.29 -47.02
CA LYS A 131 26.71 16.34 -48.13
C LYS A 131 26.71 14.87 -47.70
N THR A 132 27.35 14.54 -46.59
CA THR A 132 27.38 13.18 -46.01
C THR A 132 26.01 12.74 -45.48
N PHE A 133 25.11 13.67 -45.14
CA PHE A 133 23.81 13.38 -44.50
C PHE A 133 22.60 13.60 -45.42
N THR A 134 22.80 14.03 -46.66
CA THR A 134 21.71 14.31 -47.62
C THR A 134 21.05 13.06 -48.20
N HIS A 135 21.73 11.90 -48.19
CA HIS A 135 21.18 10.62 -48.67
C HIS A 135 20.27 9.90 -47.64
N VAL A 136 19.92 10.56 -46.54
CA VAL A 136 19.38 9.93 -45.32
C VAL A 136 17.87 10.19 -45.14
N ASP A 137 17.15 10.45 -46.23
CA ASP A 137 15.75 10.87 -46.21
C ASP A 137 14.80 9.81 -45.63
N TYR A 138 15.01 8.54 -46.00
CA TYR A 138 14.17 7.42 -45.54
C TYR A 138 14.51 6.94 -44.13
N GLN A 139 15.73 7.19 -43.64
CA GLN A 139 16.14 6.72 -42.31
C GLN A 139 15.38 7.42 -41.19
N PHE A 140 14.88 8.65 -41.40
CA PHE A 140 14.06 9.33 -40.39
C PHE A 140 12.76 8.59 -40.10
N TRP A 141 11.96 8.38 -41.15
CA TRP A 141 10.68 7.68 -41.04
C TRP A 141 10.87 6.24 -40.59
N LEU A 142 11.95 5.58 -41.07
CA LEU A 142 12.30 4.25 -40.62
C LEU A 142 12.67 4.21 -39.13
N LEU A 143 13.48 5.15 -38.62
CA LEU A 143 13.83 5.24 -37.20
C LEU A 143 12.63 5.51 -36.30
N CYS A 144 11.70 6.36 -36.75
CA CYS A 144 10.46 6.62 -36.01
C CYS A 144 9.54 5.39 -36.02
N ALA A 145 9.38 4.75 -37.17
CA ALA A 145 8.59 3.54 -37.32
C ALA A 145 9.17 2.37 -36.51
N THR A 146 10.50 2.17 -36.53
CA THR A 146 11.16 1.14 -35.72
C THR A 146 11.04 1.43 -34.24
N SER A 147 11.10 2.70 -33.80
CA SER A 147 10.85 3.05 -32.40
C SER A 147 9.44 2.75 -31.94
N CYS A 148 8.44 3.14 -32.75
CA CYS A 148 7.05 2.81 -32.48
C CYS A 148 6.87 1.28 -32.37
N TRP A 149 7.44 0.55 -33.32
CA TRP A 149 7.38 -0.90 -33.36
C TRP A 149 8.05 -1.56 -32.15
N VAL A 150 9.27 -1.13 -31.79
CA VAL A 150 10.00 -1.63 -30.62
C VAL A 150 9.27 -1.29 -29.33
N ALA A 151 8.68 -0.09 -29.20
CA ALA A 151 7.91 0.29 -28.03
C ALA A 151 6.65 -0.57 -27.86
N LEU A 152 5.92 -0.81 -28.94
CA LEU A 152 4.73 -1.68 -28.96
C LEU A 152 5.10 -3.13 -28.66
N LEU A 153 6.15 -3.67 -29.28
CA LEU A 153 6.66 -5.01 -29.01
C LEU A 153 7.13 -5.16 -27.57
N SER A 154 7.88 -4.19 -27.03
CA SER A 154 8.36 -4.22 -25.65
C SER A 154 7.19 -4.21 -24.65
N PHE A 155 6.12 -3.49 -24.96
CA PHE A 155 4.91 -3.46 -24.14
C PHE A 155 4.13 -4.78 -24.25
N ALA A 156 3.92 -5.29 -25.46
CA ALA A 156 3.22 -6.54 -25.72
C ALA A 156 3.96 -7.77 -25.14
N ALA A 157 5.30 -7.76 -25.18
CA ALA A 157 6.14 -8.83 -24.64
C ALA A 157 6.38 -8.73 -23.12
N GLY A 158 5.89 -7.69 -22.45
CA GLY A 158 6.10 -7.51 -21.01
C GLY A 158 7.53 -7.16 -20.59
N CYS A 159 8.43 -6.81 -21.54
CA CYS A 159 9.84 -6.50 -21.25
C CYS A 159 10.06 -5.21 -20.43
N ARG A 160 8.99 -4.46 -20.14
CA ARG A 160 9.02 -3.21 -19.36
C ARG A 160 8.50 -3.39 -17.93
N GLU A 161 8.34 -4.64 -17.47
CA GLU A 161 8.04 -4.89 -16.07
C GLU A 161 9.18 -4.37 -15.18
N PRO A 162 8.87 -3.57 -14.14
CA PRO A 162 9.89 -3.03 -13.25
C PRO A 162 10.58 -4.16 -12.50
N SER A 163 11.88 -4.00 -12.26
CA SER A 163 12.62 -4.94 -11.42
C SER A 163 12.10 -4.90 -9.97
N LEU A 164 12.29 -5.99 -9.21
CA LEU A 164 11.91 -6.04 -7.79
C LEU A 164 12.52 -4.88 -6.98
N ALA A 165 13.75 -4.48 -7.31
CA ALA A 165 14.41 -3.34 -6.68
C ALA A 165 13.71 -2.01 -6.98
N GLU A 166 13.18 -1.83 -8.19
CA GLU A 166 12.42 -0.63 -8.56
C GLU A 166 11.05 -0.60 -7.89
N VAL A 167 10.35 -1.73 -7.82
CA VAL A 167 9.07 -1.87 -7.10
C VAL A 167 9.26 -1.54 -5.61
N SER A 168 10.27 -2.13 -4.96
CA SER A 168 10.60 -1.83 -3.55
C SER A 168 10.93 -0.34 -3.35
N ARG A 169 11.70 0.28 -4.26
CA ARG A 169 12.01 1.71 -4.18
C ARG A 169 10.76 2.58 -4.33
N ILE A 170 9.83 2.23 -5.22
CA ILE A 170 8.57 2.96 -5.41
C ILE A 170 7.73 2.87 -4.13
N ASN A 171 7.59 1.67 -3.58
CA ASN A 171 6.80 1.44 -2.36
C ASN A 171 7.38 2.16 -1.14
N GLU A 172 8.71 2.16 -0.96
CA GLU A 172 9.42 2.89 0.10
C GLU A 172 9.40 4.43 -0.09
N ARG A 173 9.33 4.91 -1.34
CA ARG A 173 9.22 6.35 -1.62
C ARG A 173 7.83 6.87 -1.28
N GLU A 174 6.82 6.10 -1.65
CA GLU A 174 5.40 6.48 -1.54
C GLU A 174 4.78 6.13 -0.18
N ASN A 175 5.48 5.41 0.70
CA ASN A 175 4.96 4.86 1.96
C ASN A 175 3.68 4.01 1.76
N LYS A 176 3.66 3.26 0.66
CA LYS A 176 2.47 2.53 0.20
C LYS A 176 2.52 1.04 0.44
N ASN A 177 3.43 0.54 1.28
CA ASN A 177 3.54 -0.90 1.52
C ASN A 177 2.55 -1.40 2.59
N VAL A 178 2.35 -2.72 2.64
CA VAL A 178 1.53 -3.41 3.67
C VAL A 178 1.96 -3.08 5.09
N ALA A 179 3.27 -3.00 5.34
CA ALA A 179 3.81 -2.75 6.68
C ALA A 179 3.46 -1.34 7.17
N ASP A 180 3.46 -0.35 6.28
CA ASP A 180 3.02 1.02 6.55
C ASP A 180 1.54 1.03 6.93
N GLY A 181 0.69 0.31 6.19
CA GLY A 181 -0.73 0.16 6.52
C GLY A 181 -0.97 -0.45 7.89
N LEU A 182 -0.27 -1.54 8.22
CA LEU A 182 -0.35 -2.15 9.54
C LEU A 182 0.19 -1.23 10.65
N ALA A 183 1.30 -0.53 10.41
CA ALA A 183 1.88 0.39 11.38
C ALA A 183 0.94 1.58 11.68
N TRP A 184 0.37 2.21 10.65
CA TRP A 184 -0.63 3.25 10.79
C TRP A 184 -1.90 2.74 11.47
N GLY A 185 -2.34 1.53 11.10
CA GLY A 185 -3.40 0.80 11.77
C GLY A 185 -3.14 0.71 13.27
N TYR A 186 -1.99 0.19 13.70
CA TYR A 186 -1.66 0.06 15.12
C TYR A 186 -1.55 1.41 15.84
N TYR A 187 -0.91 2.41 15.21
CA TYR A 187 -0.75 3.73 15.79
C TYR A 187 -2.11 4.42 16.04
N LEU A 188 -2.96 4.51 15.01
CA LEU A 188 -4.24 5.21 15.09
C LEU A 188 -5.29 4.38 15.84
N ALA A 189 -5.29 3.05 15.68
CA ALA A 189 -6.26 2.16 16.31
C ALA A 189 -6.03 1.99 17.82
N TYR A 190 -4.77 2.11 18.26
CA TYR A 190 -4.36 1.72 19.61
C TYR A 190 -3.46 2.76 20.30
N LEU A 191 -2.25 3.03 19.79
CA LEU A 191 -1.24 3.81 20.51
C LEU A 191 -1.69 5.26 20.80
N LYS A 192 -2.24 5.95 19.80
CA LYS A 192 -2.75 7.32 19.91
C LYS A 192 -3.84 7.46 20.99
N ILE A 193 -4.51 6.37 21.33
CA ILE A 193 -5.62 6.34 22.29
C ILE A 193 -5.13 5.93 23.69
N VAL A 194 -4.31 4.90 23.76
CA VAL A 194 -3.90 4.28 25.03
C VAL A 194 -2.76 5.07 25.68
N LEU A 195 -1.76 5.50 24.92
CA LEU A 195 -0.57 6.15 25.47
C LEU A 195 -0.88 7.42 26.28
N PRO A 196 -1.74 8.36 25.83
CA PRO A 196 -2.02 9.58 26.58
C PRO A 196 -2.68 9.35 27.94
N LYS A 197 -3.28 8.17 28.16
CA LYS A 197 -4.02 7.82 29.39
C LYS A 197 -3.29 6.79 30.25
N LEU A 198 -2.13 6.30 29.80
CA LEU A 198 -1.42 5.23 30.47
C LEU A 198 -0.92 5.66 31.85
N ASP A 199 -0.29 6.83 31.93
CA ASP A 199 0.29 7.35 33.17
C ASP A 199 -0.80 7.54 34.24
N GLN A 200 -1.92 8.17 33.87
CA GLN A 200 -3.07 8.36 34.75
C GLN A 200 -3.65 7.02 35.24
N ARG A 201 -3.72 6.00 34.37
CA ARG A 201 -4.24 4.67 34.75
C ARG A 201 -3.30 3.93 35.70
N ILE A 202 -1.99 4.12 35.54
CA ILE A 202 -1.00 3.57 36.49
C ILE A 202 -1.13 4.30 37.84
N ASP A 203 -1.31 5.61 37.83
CA ASP A 203 -1.45 6.41 39.06
C ASP A 203 -2.73 6.14 39.83
N ASN A 204 -3.83 5.86 39.13
CA ASN A 204 -5.10 5.49 39.74
C ASN A 204 -5.08 4.08 40.34
N SER A 205 -4.10 3.24 39.97
CA SER A 205 -4.00 1.87 40.49
C SER A 205 -3.31 1.86 41.85
N GLU A 206 -4.06 1.57 42.91
CA GLU A 206 -3.51 1.41 44.27
C GLU A 206 -2.40 0.34 44.32
N GLU A 207 -2.52 -0.71 43.52
CA GLU A 207 -1.56 -1.82 43.52
C GLU A 207 -0.26 -1.48 42.76
N TYR A 208 -0.37 -0.79 41.62
CA TYR A 208 0.76 -0.64 40.68
C TYR A 208 1.42 0.74 40.68
N ARG A 209 0.78 1.77 41.24
CA ARG A 209 1.29 3.15 41.26
C ARG A 209 2.73 3.26 41.78
N GLU A 210 3.06 2.54 42.85
CA GLU A 210 4.38 2.58 43.48
C GLU A 210 5.31 1.47 42.99
N LYS A 211 4.76 0.37 42.45
CA LYS A 211 5.53 -0.77 41.93
C LYS A 211 6.13 -0.50 40.55
N ILE A 212 5.41 0.23 39.69
CA ILE A 212 5.85 0.54 38.32
C ILE A 212 6.74 1.79 38.36
N LYS A 213 8.06 1.57 38.33
CA LYS A 213 9.05 2.68 38.34
C LYS A 213 9.10 3.45 37.01
N SER A 214 8.77 2.79 35.89
CA SER A 214 8.79 3.38 34.54
C SER A 214 7.39 3.32 33.94
N LYS A 215 6.70 4.47 33.91
CA LYS A 215 5.37 4.62 33.30
C LYS A 215 5.49 4.67 31.77
N LYS A 216 5.84 3.54 31.18
CA LYS A 216 5.98 3.37 29.73
C LYS A 216 5.33 2.06 29.32
N LEU A 217 4.74 2.06 28.13
CA LEU A 217 4.33 0.84 27.45
C LEU A 217 5.54 0.28 26.70
N TYR A 218 6.01 -0.89 27.12
CA TYR A 218 7.06 -1.62 26.42
C TYR A 218 6.41 -2.52 25.38
N ILE A 219 6.78 -2.33 24.11
CA ILE A 219 6.23 -3.07 22.98
C ILE A 219 7.31 -3.99 22.43
N LEU A 220 7.08 -5.29 22.52
CA LEU A 220 7.98 -6.31 21.98
C LEU A 220 7.75 -6.46 20.48
N ILE A 221 8.83 -6.32 19.72
CA ILE A 221 8.84 -6.46 18.26
C ILE A 221 9.87 -7.54 17.92
N PRO A 222 9.48 -8.82 17.84
CA PRO A 222 10.36 -9.89 17.39
C PRO A 222 10.61 -9.82 15.88
N LYS A 223 11.86 -10.10 15.46
CA LYS A 223 12.31 -9.98 14.07
C LYS A 223 11.60 -10.94 13.11
N ASP A 224 11.28 -12.14 13.59
CA ASP A 224 10.56 -13.16 12.82
C ASP A 224 9.04 -12.90 12.73
N CYS A 225 8.57 -11.81 13.36
CA CYS A 225 7.16 -11.44 13.52
C CYS A 225 6.33 -12.46 14.31
N TYR A 226 6.95 -13.47 14.92
CA TYR A 226 6.24 -14.48 15.68
C TYR A 226 5.95 -13.98 17.10
N THR A 227 4.70 -14.03 17.51
CA THR A 227 4.26 -13.59 18.85
C THR A 227 3.61 -14.73 19.59
N PHE A 228 4.08 -15.02 20.80
CA PHE A 228 3.43 -15.97 21.70
C PHE A 228 2.08 -15.43 22.19
N GLN A 229 1.14 -16.34 22.52
CA GLN A 229 -0.15 -15.95 23.08
C GLN A 229 0.01 -15.32 24.46
N LYS A 230 0.85 -15.91 25.32
CA LYS A 230 1.27 -15.36 26.61
C LYS A 230 2.77 -15.12 26.59
N ILE A 231 3.21 -14.01 27.19
CA ILE A 231 4.64 -13.66 27.25
C ILE A 231 5.43 -14.67 28.10
N ASN A 232 4.81 -15.22 29.14
CA ASN A 232 5.39 -16.26 29.99
C ASN A 232 5.77 -17.54 29.22
N ASP A 233 5.12 -17.81 28.09
CA ASP A 233 5.45 -18.97 27.25
C ASP A 233 6.77 -18.75 26.48
N ALA A 234 7.15 -17.47 26.27
CA ALA A 234 8.41 -17.10 25.64
C ALA A 234 9.57 -17.07 26.65
N ASP A 235 9.32 -16.59 27.88
CA ASP A 235 10.31 -16.54 28.95
C ASP A 235 9.62 -16.71 30.31
N SER A 236 9.96 -17.79 31.02
CA SER A 236 9.37 -18.15 32.32
C SER A 236 9.69 -17.17 33.44
N ARG A 237 10.66 -16.25 33.24
CA ARG A 237 10.97 -15.18 34.18
C ARG A 237 9.98 -14.03 34.13
N VAL A 238 9.13 -13.98 33.09
CA VAL A 238 8.13 -12.94 32.87
C VAL A 238 6.74 -13.49 33.16
N THR A 239 6.19 -13.12 34.31
CA THR A 239 4.88 -13.61 34.77
C THR A 239 3.84 -12.49 34.80
N ALA A 240 2.60 -12.77 34.38
CA ALA A 240 1.50 -11.80 34.47
C ALA A 240 1.18 -11.49 35.94
N ALA A 241 1.28 -10.22 36.32
CA ALA A 241 0.96 -9.75 37.67
C ALA A 241 -0.53 -9.41 37.82
N GLY A 242 -1.10 -8.79 36.79
CA GLY A 242 -2.50 -8.40 36.72
C GLY A 242 -2.74 -7.40 35.59
N ASP A 243 -3.96 -6.85 35.49
CA ASP A 243 -4.34 -5.90 34.46
C ASP A 243 -4.61 -4.52 35.06
N LEU A 244 -4.24 -3.45 34.34
CA LEU A 244 -4.66 -2.09 34.67
C LEU A 244 -6.16 -1.93 34.39
N GLU A 245 -6.80 -0.98 35.09
CA GLU A 245 -8.22 -0.66 34.89
C GLU A 245 -8.52 -0.44 33.39
N PRO A 246 -9.51 -1.15 32.82
CA PRO A 246 -9.74 -1.14 31.38
C PRO A 246 -10.17 0.25 30.90
N TYR A 247 -9.57 0.72 29.81
CA TYR A 247 -10.01 1.97 29.19
C TYR A 247 -11.08 1.70 28.13
N VAL A 248 -12.25 2.32 28.28
CA VAL A 248 -13.43 2.01 27.48
C VAL A 248 -13.91 3.23 26.71
N ILE A 249 -14.08 3.09 25.39
CA ILE A 249 -14.58 4.16 24.51
C ILE A 249 -15.50 3.61 23.42
N TYR A 250 -16.33 4.48 22.85
CA TYR A 250 -17.07 4.18 21.63
C TYR A 250 -16.22 4.52 20.40
N ARG A 251 -16.12 3.58 19.47
CA ARG A 251 -15.39 3.77 18.21
C ARG A 251 -15.99 2.93 17.11
N ALA A 252 -16.18 3.53 15.93
CA ALA A 252 -16.70 2.85 14.76
C ALA A 252 -18.02 2.09 15.05
N GLY A 253 -18.91 2.70 15.82
CA GLY A 253 -20.23 2.15 16.17
C GLY A 253 -20.25 1.19 17.37
N THR A 254 -19.09 0.77 17.89
CA THR A 254 -19.01 -0.26 18.93
C THR A 254 -18.26 0.22 20.18
N LYS A 255 -18.63 -0.28 21.35
CA LYS A 255 -17.91 -0.05 22.61
C LYS A 255 -16.64 -0.90 22.66
N ARG A 256 -15.48 -0.27 22.48
CA ARG A 256 -14.15 -0.91 22.51
C ARG A 256 -13.55 -0.83 23.93
N VAL A 257 -12.89 -1.92 24.33
CA VAL A 257 -12.25 -2.08 25.64
C VAL A 257 -10.76 -2.32 25.43
N TYR A 258 -9.92 -1.44 25.98
CA TYR A 258 -8.47 -1.50 25.89
C TYR A 258 -7.89 -1.93 27.23
N ASN A 259 -7.34 -3.14 27.26
CA ASN A 259 -6.69 -3.73 28.42
C ASN A 259 -5.17 -3.64 28.27
N ASN A 260 -4.48 -3.41 29.38
CA ASN A 260 -3.03 -3.45 29.46
C ASN A 260 -2.63 -4.33 30.64
N THR A 261 -1.83 -5.36 30.37
CA THR A 261 -1.36 -6.30 31.38
C THR A 261 -0.03 -5.82 31.96
N VAL A 262 0.05 -5.78 33.28
CA VAL A 262 1.29 -5.54 34.02
C VAL A 262 2.01 -6.88 34.16
N GLN A 263 3.26 -6.93 33.68
CA GLN A 263 4.13 -8.08 33.82
C GLN A 263 5.10 -7.86 34.98
N ARG A 264 5.35 -8.91 35.74
CA ARG A 264 6.42 -9.00 36.73
C ARG A 264 7.59 -9.75 36.12
N ILE A 265 8.76 -9.12 36.09
CA ILE A 265 10.01 -9.71 35.64
C ILE A 265 10.89 -10.01 36.84
N GLN A 266 11.28 -11.28 36.96
CA GLN A 266 12.25 -11.72 37.97
C GLN A 266 13.66 -11.64 37.38
N TYR A 267 14.46 -10.69 37.84
CA TYR A 267 15.87 -10.55 37.46
C TYR A 267 16.70 -10.37 38.74
N THR A 268 17.72 -11.22 38.92
CA THR A 268 18.64 -11.32 40.07
C THR A 268 18.57 -10.14 41.05
N GLY A 269 17.61 -10.17 41.99
CA GLY A 269 17.29 -9.04 42.87
C GLY A 269 15.78 -8.77 43.00
N GLU A 270 15.43 -7.49 43.11
CA GLU A 270 14.06 -6.98 43.29
C GLU A 270 13.22 -7.19 42.01
N ALA A 271 11.98 -7.66 42.17
CA ALA A 271 11.07 -7.88 41.05
C ALA A 271 10.67 -6.54 40.39
N CYS A 272 10.79 -6.47 39.06
CA CYS A 272 10.41 -5.29 38.29
C CYS A 272 8.99 -5.45 37.73
N TYR A 273 8.18 -4.40 37.82
CA TYR A 273 6.83 -4.35 37.27
C TYR A 273 6.78 -3.36 36.12
N LEU A 274 6.29 -3.81 34.97
CA LEU A 274 6.17 -2.97 33.78
C LEU A 274 5.01 -3.40 32.89
N VAL A 275 4.48 -2.44 32.14
CA VAL A 275 3.42 -2.70 31.17
C VAL A 275 4.08 -3.18 29.87
N LEU A 276 3.82 -4.43 29.51
CA LEU A 276 4.50 -5.13 28.40
C LEU A 276 3.49 -5.84 27.50
N GLU A 277 3.65 -5.68 26.19
CA GLU A 277 2.84 -6.39 25.20
C GLU A 277 3.63 -6.64 23.91
N TYR A 278 3.17 -7.59 23.08
CA TYR A 278 3.65 -7.69 21.70
C TYR A 278 2.86 -6.74 20.79
N ALA A 279 3.52 -6.22 19.74
CA ALA A 279 2.81 -5.54 18.67
C ALA A 279 1.88 -6.52 17.95
N THR A 280 0.57 -6.33 18.08
CA THR A 280 -0.44 -7.27 17.56
C THR A 280 -0.42 -7.39 16.04
N THR A 281 0.05 -6.36 15.33
CA THR A 281 0.20 -6.36 13.87
C THR A 281 1.28 -7.32 13.36
N LEU A 282 2.23 -7.73 14.21
CA LEU A 282 3.23 -8.73 13.84
C LEU A 282 2.60 -10.12 13.69
N THR A 283 1.61 -10.45 14.53
CA THR A 283 0.83 -11.68 14.39
C THR A 283 0.14 -11.72 13.02
N THR A 284 -0.44 -10.59 12.59
CA THR A 284 -1.02 -10.46 11.24
C THR A 284 0.02 -10.73 10.16
N LEU A 285 1.20 -10.11 10.24
CA LEU A 285 2.28 -10.33 9.26
C LEU A 285 2.73 -11.79 9.22
N TYR A 286 2.83 -12.44 10.38
CA TYR A 286 3.21 -13.85 10.47
C TYR A 286 2.15 -14.80 9.90
N GLU A 287 0.87 -14.51 10.15
CA GLU A 287 -0.26 -15.27 9.58
C GLU A 287 -0.36 -15.05 8.07
N MET A 288 -0.18 -13.81 7.57
CA MET A 288 -0.12 -13.51 6.14
C MET A 288 1.04 -14.27 5.46
N ARG A 289 2.21 -14.35 6.10
CA ARG A 289 3.34 -15.15 5.60
C ARG A 289 2.98 -16.63 5.44
N SER A 290 2.08 -17.15 6.27
CA SER A 290 1.73 -18.57 6.31
C SER A 290 0.52 -18.91 5.43
N ALA A 291 -0.26 -17.90 5.02
CA ALA A 291 -1.40 -18.05 4.13
C ALA A 291 -0.95 -18.10 2.66
N THR A 292 -1.33 -19.16 1.94
CA THR A 292 -1.07 -19.31 0.49
C THR A 292 -1.74 -18.22 -0.36
N GLU A 293 -2.82 -17.63 0.15
CA GLU A 293 -3.66 -16.61 -0.50
C GLU A 293 -3.05 -15.21 -0.48
N ALA A 294 -2.07 -14.93 0.40
CA ALA A 294 -1.54 -13.58 0.61
C ALA A 294 -0.49 -13.14 -0.44
N GLY A 295 -0.31 -13.88 -1.54
CA GLY A 295 0.62 -13.53 -2.64
C GLY A 295 2.10 -13.38 -2.25
N LEU A 296 2.46 -13.67 -1.00
CA LEU A 296 3.81 -13.54 -0.46
C LEU A 296 4.61 -14.80 -0.79
N SER A 297 5.25 -14.84 -1.96
CA SER A 297 6.03 -16.02 -2.38
C SER A 297 7.24 -16.27 -1.47
N ARG A 298 7.59 -17.55 -1.27
CA ARG A 298 8.80 -17.98 -0.53
C ARG A 298 10.10 -17.53 -1.21
N GLU A 299 10.08 -17.40 -2.54
CA GLU A 299 11.21 -17.02 -3.40
C GLU A 299 11.61 -15.53 -3.28
N GLN A 300 10.74 -14.66 -2.78
CA GLN A 300 11.10 -13.25 -2.50
C GLN A 300 11.98 -13.06 -1.23
N LYS A 301 12.42 -14.17 -0.58
CA LYS A 301 13.19 -14.13 0.69
C LYS A 301 14.65 -14.53 0.60
N GLU A 302 15.10 -15.21 -0.44
CA GLU A 302 16.51 -15.59 -0.63
C GLU A 302 16.84 -15.54 -2.13
N GLU A 303 18.03 -15.03 -2.47
CA GLU A 303 18.63 -14.94 -3.82
C GLU A 303 18.32 -13.73 -4.73
N GLN A 304 19.27 -12.79 -4.71
CA GLN A 304 19.80 -12.17 -5.92
C GLN A 304 21.14 -12.85 -6.22
N LEU A 305 21.30 -13.49 -7.39
CA LEU A 305 22.51 -13.48 -8.23
C LEU A 305 22.37 -14.53 -9.34
N GLU A 306 21.93 -14.11 -10.53
CA GLU A 306 22.60 -14.57 -11.75
C GLU A 306 22.30 -13.69 -12.96
N CYS A 307 23.34 -13.50 -13.77
CA CYS A 307 23.37 -13.46 -15.22
C CYS A 307 24.05 -12.19 -15.78
N SER A 308 25.32 -12.37 -16.15
CA SER A 308 26.05 -11.46 -17.03
C SER A 308 26.65 -12.28 -18.16
N THR A 309 26.22 -12.05 -19.39
CA THR A 309 26.87 -12.63 -20.57
C THR A 309 27.07 -11.60 -21.68
N PHE A 310 28.35 -11.39 -21.94
CA PHE A 310 29.07 -11.23 -23.20
C PHE A 310 28.79 -10.05 -24.15
N SER A 311 29.90 -9.41 -24.53
CA SER A 311 29.99 -8.45 -25.62
C SER A 311 31.10 -8.85 -26.59
N HIS A 312 30.82 -8.89 -27.88
CA HIS A 312 31.78 -8.49 -28.91
C HIS A 312 31.01 -7.85 -30.06
N VAL A 313 31.33 -6.61 -30.41
CA VAL A 313 30.71 -5.93 -31.55
C VAL A 313 31.73 -5.04 -32.27
N ASP A 314 31.71 -5.10 -33.61
CA ASP A 314 32.60 -4.41 -34.55
C ASP A 314 32.43 -2.88 -34.62
N GLY A 315 33.47 -2.21 -35.12
CA GLY A 315 33.73 -0.77 -34.98
C GLY A 315 32.73 0.22 -35.61
N GLN A 316 31.84 -0.18 -36.52
CA GLN A 316 30.75 0.71 -36.99
C GLN A 316 29.49 0.63 -36.12
N PHE A 317 29.22 -0.54 -35.53
CA PHE A 317 28.16 -0.70 -34.52
C PHE A 317 28.54 -0.01 -33.20
N GLY A 318 29.83 0.09 -32.88
CA GLY A 318 30.33 0.73 -31.67
C GLY A 318 29.83 2.17 -31.47
N LEU A 319 29.84 3.01 -32.50
CA LEU A 319 29.35 4.39 -32.39
C LEU A 319 27.85 4.48 -32.13
N LEU A 320 27.08 3.56 -32.71
CA LEU A 320 25.62 3.51 -32.60
C LEU A 320 25.21 2.96 -31.21
N ILE A 321 25.95 1.98 -30.70
CA ILE A 321 25.83 1.45 -29.34
C ILE A 321 26.20 2.53 -28.32
N LEU A 322 27.32 3.23 -28.51
CA LEU A 322 27.75 4.31 -27.62
C LEU A 322 26.73 5.46 -27.56
N ASN A 323 26.15 5.85 -28.70
CA ASN A 323 25.10 6.88 -28.74
C ASN A 323 23.79 6.39 -28.09
N SER A 324 23.43 5.12 -28.28
CA SER A 324 22.27 4.52 -27.62
C SER A 324 22.45 4.42 -26.11
N CYS A 325 23.65 4.05 -25.64
CA CYS A 325 24.04 4.11 -24.24
C CYS A 325 23.97 5.55 -23.73
N TRP A 326 24.53 6.53 -24.45
CA TRP A 326 24.46 7.93 -24.07
C TRP A 326 23.01 8.41 -23.84
N VAL A 327 22.10 8.13 -24.77
CA VAL A 327 20.67 8.47 -24.64
C VAL A 327 20.02 7.76 -23.46
N ALA A 328 20.33 6.47 -23.24
CA ALA A 328 19.80 5.72 -22.10
C ALA A 328 20.27 6.30 -20.76
N TRP A 329 21.54 6.67 -20.65
CA TRP A 329 22.11 7.24 -19.43
C TRP A 329 21.61 8.65 -19.17
N LEU A 330 21.45 9.46 -20.22
CA LEU A 330 20.82 10.78 -20.14
C LEU A 330 19.37 10.67 -19.68
N SER A 331 18.62 9.65 -20.14
CA SER A 331 17.25 9.40 -19.67
C SER A 331 17.17 9.06 -18.17
N ILE A 332 18.18 8.37 -17.63
CA ILE A 332 18.27 8.04 -16.19
C ILE A 332 18.69 9.27 -15.38
N ALA A 333 19.72 9.99 -15.85
CA ALA A 333 20.25 11.18 -15.18
C ALA A 333 19.22 12.32 -15.10
N ALA A 334 18.42 12.49 -16.17
CA ALA A 334 17.32 13.45 -16.22
C ALA A 334 16.10 13.00 -15.40
N GLY A 335 16.00 11.74 -14.98
CA GLY A 335 14.86 11.24 -14.20
C GLY A 335 13.62 10.92 -15.04
N CYS A 336 13.77 10.77 -16.37
CA CYS A 336 12.66 10.50 -17.28
C CYS A 336 12.09 9.08 -17.11
N ARG A 337 12.80 8.15 -16.46
CA ARG A 337 12.29 6.79 -16.23
C ARG A 337 11.37 6.67 -15.01
N GLU A 338 10.91 7.80 -14.45
CA GLU A 338 9.92 7.76 -13.38
C GLU A 338 8.57 7.26 -13.95
N PRO A 339 7.94 6.26 -13.31
CA PRO A 339 6.64 5.77 -13.74
C PRO A 339 5.56 6.83 -13.52
N SER A 340 4.57 6.84 -14.41
CA SER A 340 3.34 7.64 -14.23
C SER A 340 2.47 7.11 -13.10
N MET A 341 1.50 7.92 -12.67
CA MET A 341 0.54 7.54 -11.62
C MET A 341 -0.22 6.25 -11.96
N VAL A 342 -0.63 6.06 -13.21
CA VAL A 342 -1.30 4.84 -13.68
C VAL A 342 -0.38 3.62 -13.58
N GLU A 343 0.89 3.76 -13.97
CA GLU A 343 1.88 2.67 -13.87
C GLU A 343 2.15 2.30 -12.41
N ILE A 344 2.28 3.30 -11.53
CA ILE A 344 2.43 3.07 -10.08
C ILE A 344 1.19 2.34 -9.53
N SER A 345 -0.01 2.74 -9.94
CA SER A 345 -1.23 2.09 -9.49
C SER A 345 -1.31 0.64 -9.92
N ARG A 346 -1.06 0.36 -11.21
CA ARG A 346 -1.04 -1.01 -11.74
C ARG A 346 0.02 -1.88 -11.06
N ILE A 347 1.19 -1.34 -10.74
CA ILE A 347 2.24 -2.05 -9.99
C ILE A 347 1.73 -2.41 -8.58
N ASN A 348 1.09 -1.47 -7.90
CA ASN A 348 0.58 -1.68 -6.55
C ASN A 348 -0.59 -2.69 -6.51
N GLU A 349 -1.50 -2.61 -7.47
CA GLU A 349 -2.63 -3.54 -7.62
C GLU A 349 -2.16 -4.95 -7.96
N ARG A 350 -1.22 -5.11 -8.91
CA ARG A 350 -0.70 -6.43 -9.29
C ARG A 350 0.00 -7.13 -8.13
N GLU A 351 0.72 -6.39 -7.30
CA GLU A 351 1.48 -6.95 -6.20
C GLU A 351 0.62 -7.25 -4.96
N ASN A 352 -0.63 -6.76 -4.85
CA ASN A 352 -1.48 -6.84 -3.65
C ASN A 352 -0.73 -6.45 -2.36
N LYS A 353 0.12 -5.43 -2.46
CA LYS A 353 1.03 -4.99 -1.39
C LYS A 353 0.81 -3.54 -0.97
N ASN A 354 -0.39 -3.02 -1.16
CA ASN A 354 -0.70 -1.64 -0.80
C ASN A 354 -1.06 -1.49 0.70
N VAL A 355 -1.16 -0.23 1.17
CA VAL A 355 -1.53 0.11 2.55
C VAL A 355 -2.86 -0.54 2.97
N ALA A 356 -3.84 -0.50 2.09
CA ALA A 356 -5.17 -0.98 2.40
C ALA A 356 -5.28 -2.49 2.38
N ASP A 357 -4.48 -3.17 1.56
CA ASP A 357 -4.31 -4.61 1.65
C ASP A 357 -3.81 -4.97 3.05
N GLY A 358 -2.81 -4.23 3.55
CA GLY A 358 -2.34 -4.37 4.93
C GLY A 358 -3.43 -4.11 5.98
N LEU A 359 -4.23 -3.05 5.81
CA LEU A 359 -5.33 -2.77 6.72
C LEU A 359 -6.43 -3.84 6.66
N ALA A 360 -6.83 -4.29 5.48
CA ALA A 360 -7.86 -5.29 5.27
C ALA A 360 -7.44 -6.65 5.84
N TRP A 361 -6.22 -7.10 5.53
CA TRP A 361 -5.63 -8.29 6.17
C TRP A 361 -5.52 -8.13 7.68
N GLY A 362 -5.16 -6.93 8.13
CA GLY A 362 -5.22 -6.50 9.53
C GLY A 362 -6.59 -6.76 10.13
N TYR A 363 -7.67 -6.20 9.57
CA TYR A 363 -9.03 -6.37 10.09
C TYR A 363 -9.52 -7.82 10.02
N TYR A 364 -9.24 -8.51 8.92
CA TYR A 364 -9.64 -9.89 8.73
C TYR A 364 -8.99 -10.82 9.77
N LEU A 365 -7.65 -10.84 9.84
CA LEU A 365 -6.90 -11.72 10.75
C LEU A 365 -6.97 -11.24 12.20
N ALA A 366 -7.01 -9.91 12.44
CA ALA A 366 -7.07 -9.36 13.78
C ALA A 366 -8.46 -9.50 14.42
N HIS A 367 -9.52 -9.46 13.60
CA HIS A 367 -10.91 -9.38 14.08
C HIS A 367 -11.82 -10.45 13.49
N LEU A 368 -12.10 -10.40 12.18
CA LEU A 368 -13.17 -11.18 11.55
C LEU A 368 -12.98 -12.70 11.69
N LYS A 369 -11.78 -13.21 11.40
CA LYS A 369 -11.43 -14.64 11.52
C LYS A 369 -11.66 -15.19 12.93
N ILE A 370 -11.62 -14.34 13.95
CA ILE A 370 -11.79 -14.72 15.35
C ILE A 370 -13.26 -14.66 15.77
N VAL A 371 -13.95 -13.58 15.41
CA VAL A 371 -15.30 -13.31 15.92
C VAL A 371 -16.40 -13.97 15.10
N LEU A 372 -16.24 -14.07 13.78
CA LEU A 372 -17.28 -14.62 12.90
C LEU A 372 -17.63 -16.07 13.23
N PRO A 373 -16.67 -16.98 13.51
CA PRO A 373 -17.01 -18.36 13.87
C PRO A 373 -17.78 -18.49 15.19
N LYS A 374 -17.72 -17.48 16.07
CA LYS A 374 -18.36 -17.48 17.41
C LYS A 374 -19.68 -16.70 17.47
N LEU A 375 -20.00 -15.94 16.42
CA LEU A 375 -21.13 -15.02 16.43
C LEU A 375 -22.48 -15.72 16.63
N GLU A 376 -22.72 -16.81 15.92
CA GLU A 376 -23.96 -17.59 16.03
C GLU A 376 -24.15 -18.14 17.44
N ASP A 377 -23.10 -18.77 18.01
CA ASP A 377 -23.12 -19.25 19.39
C ASP A 377 -23.42 -18.13 20.40
N GLN A 378 -22.88 -16.92 20.19
CA GLN A 378 -23.13 -15.76 21.07
C GLN A 378 -24.57 -15.26 20.98
N ILE A 379 -25.18 -15.30 19.80
CA ILE A 379 -26.58 -14.94 19.60
C ILE A 379 -27.48 -15.98 20.28
N ASP A 380 -27.20 -17.27 20.09
CA ASP A 380 -28.04 -18.35 20.62
C ASP A 380 -27.94 -18.50 22.14
N LYS A 381 -26.81 -18.13 22.74
CA LYS A 381 -26.65 -18.04 24.21
C LYS A 381 -27.42 -16.87 24.82
N SER A 382 -27.74 -15.84 24.03
CA SER A 382 -28.43 -14.66 24.56
C SER A 382 -29.92 -14.89 24.71
N GLU A 383 -30.41 -14.97 25.95
CA GLU A 383 -31.85 -15.08 26.22
C GLU A 383 -32.67 -13.94 25.60
N LYS A 384 -32.10 -12.73 25.53
CA LYS A 384 -32.78 -11.54 24.97
C LYS A 384 -32.93 -11.58 23.45
N TYR A 385 -31.92 -12.09 22.75
CA TYR A 385 -31.78 -11.97 21.29
C TYR A 385 -32.01 -13.28 20.52
N ARG A 386 -31.96 -14.42 21.21
CA ARG A 386 -32.25 -15.74 20.62
C ARG A 386 -33.65 -15.73 19.99
N GLY A 387 -33.71 -16.08 18.70
CA GLY A 387 -34.96 -16.08 17.92
C GLY A 387 -35.46 -14.71 17.45
N LYS A 388 -34.97 -13.59 18.01
CA LYS A 388 -35.30 -12.22 17.54
C LYS A 388 -34.42 -11.77 16.38
N ILE A 389 -33.13 -12.14 16.40
CA ILE A 389 -32.22 -11.87 15.30
C ILE A 389 -32.45 -12.94 14.22
N LYS A 390 -33.17 -12.57 13.16
CA LYS A 390 -33.52 -13.48 12.05
C LYS A 390 -32.32 -13.80 11.15
N SER A 391 -31.41 -12.85 10.98
CA SER A 391 -30.18 -13.00 10.21
C SER A 391 -28.99 -13.03 11.16
N LYS A 392 -28.42 -14.21 11.43
CA LYS A 392 -27.24 -14.40 12.29
C LYS A 392 -25.94 -14.02 11.56
N LYS A 393 -25.92 -12.84 10.95
CA LYS A 393 -24.78 -12.29 10.22
C LYS A 393 -24.28 -11.01 10.87
N LEU A 394 -22.99 -10.74 10.74
CA LEU A 394 -22.40 -9.45 11.07
C LEU A 394 -22.52 -8.50 9.87
N TYR A 395 -23.32 -7.44 10.02
CA TYR A 395 -23.42 -6.39 9.00
C TYR A 395 -22.31 -5.36 9.23
N ILE A 396 -21.44 -5.20 8.23
CA ILE A 396 -20.27 -4.31 8.30
C ILE A 396 -20.52 -3.12 7.38
N LEU A 397 -20.68 -1.94 7.97
CA LEU A 397 -20.89 -0.69 7.25
C LEU A 397 -19.57 -0.21 6.61
N VAL A 398 -19.61 0.02 5.30
CA VAL A 398 -18.47 0.47 4.49
C VAL A 398 -18.83 1.82 3.82
N PRO A 399 -18.65 2.96 4.52
CA PRO A 399 -18.85 4.27 3.91
C PRO A 399 -17.77 4.55 2.85
N LYS A 400 -18.18 4.91 1.63
CA LYS A 400 -17.26 5.26 0.53
C LYS A 400 -16.28 6.38 0.89
N ASN A 401 -16.75 7.38 1.62
CA ASN A 401 -15.91 8.50 2.08
C ASN A 401 -14.95 8.13 3.23
N CYS A 402 -14.96 6.86 3.68
CA CYS A 402 -14.22 6.33 4.83
C CYS A 402 -14.54 7.00 6.18
N ASN A 403 -15.52 7.90 6.22
CA ASN A 403 -15.90 8.61 7.43
C ASN A 403 -16.85 7.75 8.26
N THR A 404 -16.51 7.52 9.52
CA THR A 404 -17.33 6.71 10.44
C THR A 404 -17.71 7.55 11.65
N PHE A 405 -18.90 7.30 12.18
CA PHE A 405 -19.38 7.94 13.40
C PHE A 405 -18.97 7.13 14.63
N GLN A 406 -18.84 7.80 15.78
CA GLN A 406 -18.52 7.11 17.03
C GLN A 406 -19.63 6.14 17.43
N ARG A 407 -20.89 6.56 17.29
CA ARG A 407 -22.09 5.71 17.44
C ARG A 407 -22.89 5.72 16.15
N ILE A 408 -23.48 4.58 15.79
CA ILE A 408 -24.25 4.43 14.55
C ILE A 408 -25.51 5.30 14.58
N GLN A 409 -26.14 5.41 15.75
CA GLN A 409 -27.32 6.25 15.99
C GLN A 409 -27.09 7.75 15.72
N ASP A 410 -25.83 8.21 15.79
CA ASP A 410 -25.49 9.61 15.48
C ASP A 410 -25.51 9.86 13.96
N ALA A 411 -25.40 8.80 13.16
CA ALA A 411 -25.44 8.83 11.70
C ALA A 411 -26.87 8.63 11.15
N ASP A 412 -27.69 7.82 11.81
CA ASP A 412 -29.10 7.60 11.47
C ASP A 412 -29.91 7.31 12.75
N SER A 413 -30.81 8.22 13.11
CA SER A 413 -31.59 8.15 14.36
C SER A 413 -32.58 6.98 14.41
N ARG A 414 -32.87 6.35 13.26
CA ARG A 414 -33.72 5.15 13.14
C ARG A 414 -33.00 3.88 13.58
N VAL A 415 -31.66 3.91 13.65
CA VAL A 415 -30.82 2.80 14.12
C VAL A 415 -30.43 3.06 15.58
N LYS A 416 -30.98 2.29 16.51
CA LYS A 416 -30.73 2.46 17.95
C LYS A 416 -29.89 1.32 18.50
N ALA A 417 -28.93 1.62 19.36
CA ALA A 417 -28.21 0.58 20.11
C ALA A 417 -29.15 -0.02 21.16
N ASP A 418 -29.40 -1.33 21.09
CA ASP A 418 -30.34 -2.02 21.99
C ASP A 418 -29.63 -2.77 23.14
N GLY A 419 -28.43 -3.29 22.88
CA GLY A 419 -27.62 -3.98 23.89
C GLY A 419 -26.37 -4.63 23.30
N ASN A 420 -25.68 -5.46 24.07
CA ASN A 420 -24.47 -6.15 23.63
C ASN A 420 -24.62 -7.66 23.78
N LEU A 421 -23.98 -8.42 22.89
CA LEU A 421 -23.80 -9.84 23.07
C LEU A 421 -22.76 -10.12 24.16
N GLU A 422 -22.78 -11.34 24.70
CA GLU A 422 -21.76 -11.87 25.61
C GLU A 422 -20.36 -11.65 25.02
N PRO A 423 -19.42 -11.03 25.76
CA PRO A 423 -18.08 -10.75 25.25
C PRO A 423 -17.30 -12.05 24.98
N TYR A 424 -16.53 -12.08 23.89
CA TYR A 424 -15.57 -13.16 23.64
C TYR A 424 -14.17 -12.72 24.07
N GLU A 425 -13.55 -13.50 24.95
CA GLU A 425 -12.24 -13.18 25.54
C GLU A 425 -11.20 -14.21 25.15
N ILE A 426 -10.05 -13.75 24.65
CA ILE A 426 -8.91 -14.60 24.29
C ILE A 426 -7.58 -13.92 24.63
N TYR A 427 -6.53 -14.71 24.83
CA TYR A 427 -5.17 -14.18 24.88
C TYR A 427 -4.61 -14.05 23.47
N ARG A 428 -4.08 -12.86 23.13
CA ARG A 428 -3.38 -12.62 21.87
C ARG A 428 -2.27 -11.61 22.07
N ALA A 429 -1.10 -11.90 21.48
CA ALA A 429 0.05 -11.02 21.52
C ALA A 429 0.44 -10.61 22.95
N GLY A 430 0.34 -11.54 23.90
CA GLY A 430 0.73 -11.32 25.30
C GLY A 430 -0.32 -10.66 26.20
N THR A 431 -1.50 -10.32 25.67
CA THR A 431 -2.55 -9.61 26.42
C THR A 431 -3.92 -10.26 26.23
N LYS A 432 -4.76 -10.19 27.27
CA LYS A 432 -6.16 -10.60 27.18
C LYS A 432 -6.98 -9.57 26.39
N ARG A 433 -7.51 -9.99 25.24
CA ARG A 433 -8.35 -9.18 24.34
C ARG A 433 -9.82 -9.53 24.53
N VAL A 434 -10.67 -8.52 24.52
CA VAL A 434 -12.13 -8.65 24.72
C VAL A 434 -12.84 -8.12 23.47
N TYR A 435 -13.51 -9.01 22.75
CA TYR A 435 -14.32 -8.67 21.58
C TYR A 435 -15.79 -8.56 21.99
N LYS A 436 -16.39 -7.41 21.70
CA LYS A 436 -17.80 -7.09 22.02
C LYS A 436 -18.51 -6.70 20.73
N HIS A 437 -19.73 -7.20 20.58
CA HIS A 437 -20.62 -6.80 19.50
C HIS A 437 -21.88 -6.15 20.08
N THR A 438 -22.30 -5.06 19.45
CA THR A 438 -23.50 -4.31 19.82
C THR A 438 -24.64 -4.71 18.89
N VAL A 439 -25.76 -5.13 19.48
CA VAL A 439 -27.01 -5.38 18.76
C VAL A 439 -27.73 -4.05 18.59
N HIS A 440 -28.14 -3.78 17.37
CA HIS A 440 -28.89 -2.59 17.00
C HIS A 440 -30.32 -2.97 16.63
N SER A 441 -31.26 -2.12 16.98
CA SER A 441 -32.65 -2.21 16.54
C SER A 441 -32.93 -1.15 15.48
N ILE A 442 -33.63 -1.56 14.43
CA ILE A 442 -34.12 -0.67 13.37
C ILE A 442 -35.64 -0.67 13.44
N GLN A 443 -36.21 0.51 13.63
CA GLN A 443 -37.65 0.70 13.66
C GLN A 443 -38.09 1.47 12.40
N TYR A 444 -38.86 0.81 11.54
CA TYR A 444 -39.28 1.36 10.25
C TYR A 444 -40.51 2.25 10.37
N THR A 445 -41.51 1.77 11.10
CA THR A 445 -42.73 2.50 11.46
C THR A 445 -43.01 2.27 12.95
N ALA A 446 -43.83 3.12 13.56
CA ALA A 446 -44.17 2.99 14.97
C ALA A 446 -44.93 1.68 15.29
N GLU A 447 -45.52 1.05 14.26
CA GLU A 447 -46.45 -0.07 14.36
C GLU A 447 -45.80 -1.44 14.05
N GLU A 448 -44.64 -1.47 13.36
CA GLU A 448 -43.92 -2.71 13.06
C GLU A 448 -42.97 -3.14 14.19
N GLU A 449 -42.79 -4.45 14.34
CA GLU A 449 -41.78 -4.99 15.25
C GLU A 449 -40.37 -4.56 14.82
N PRO A 450 -39.54 -4.09 15.77
CA PRO A 450 -38.18 -3.66 15.46
C PRO A 450 -37.33 -4.83 14.99
N CYS A 451 -36.58 -4.61 13.90
CA CYS A 451 -35.62 -5.59 13.39
C CYS A 451 -34.32 -5.50 14.18
N TYR A 452 -33.82 -6.62 14.70
CA TYR A 452 -32.57 -6.69 15.47
C TYR A 452 -31.44 -7.27 14.62
N LEU A 453 -30.30 -6.58 14.60
CA LEU A 453 -29.14 -6.92 13.78
C LEU A 453 -27.84 -6.68 14.56
N VAL A 454 -26.81 -7.46 14.26
CA VAL A 454 -25.45 -7.16 14.71
C VAL A 454 -24.79 -6.29 13.65
N LEU A 455 -24.43 -5.06 14.03
CA LEU A 455 -24.01 -4.02 13.10
C LEU A 455 -22.78 -3.28 13.64
N GLU A 456 -21.77 -3.09 12.78
CA GLU A 456 -20.57 -2.31 13.10
C GLU A 456 -20.00 -1.60 11.87
N TYR A 457 -19.16 -0.57 12.07
CA TYR A 457 -18.36 -0.02 10.97
C TYR A 457 -17.05 -0.79 10.81
N ALA A 458 -16.58 -0.92 9.57
CA ALA A 458 -15.22 -1.38 9.30
C ALA A 458 -14.22 -0.38 9.91
N THR A 459 -13.58 -0.77 11.01
CA THR A 459 -12.74 0.14 11.82
C THR A 459 -11.51 0.64 11.04
N THR A 460 -11.04 -0.13 10.05
CA THR A 460 -9.93 0.23 9.17
C THR A 460 -10.21 1.41 8.26
N LEU A 461 -11.46 1.66 7.88
CA LEU A 461 -11.82 2.83 7.09
C LEU A 461 -11.56 4.13 7.86
N MET A 462 -11.78 4.09 9.18
CA MET A 462 -11.47 5.24 10.02
C MET A 462 -9.96 5.52 10.08
N THR A 463 -9.13 4.46 10.04
CA THR A 463 -7.67 4.60 9.89
C THR A 463 -7.34 5.27 8.57
N LEU A 464 -7.89 4.83 7.43
CA LEU A 464 -7.68 5.46 6.13
C LEU A 464 -8.09 6.94 6.12
N TYR A 465 -9.24 7.26 6.72
CA TYR A 465 -9.73 8.62 6.86
C TYR A 465 -8.80 9.49 7.72
N GLU A 466 -8.31 8.97 8.86
CA GLU A 466 -7.36 9.70 9.70
C GLU A 466 -6.00 9.87 9.01
N MET A 467 -5.45 8.83 8.36
CA MET A 467 -4.16 8.88 7.64
C MET A 467 -4.11 10.04 6.65
N SER A 468 -5.14 10.19 5.83
CA SER A 468 -5.22 11.25 4.83
C SER A 468 -5.27 12.69 5.38
N LYS A 469 -5.49 12.87 6.69
CA LYS A 469 -5.39 14.18 7.36
C LYS A 469 -3.94 14.52 7.71
N TYR A 470 -3.05 13.53 7.70
CA TYR A 470 -1.62 13.71 7.93
C TYR A 470 -0.89 13.83 6.60
N THR A 471 -0.15 14.92 6.43
CA THR A 471 0.67 15.20 5.24
C THR A 471 1.74 14.15 4.99
N ASP A 472 2.25 13.53 6.07
CA ASP A 472 3.36 12.58 6.03
C ASP A 472 2.94 11.16 5.65
N SER A 473 1.62 10.92 5.52
CA SER A 473 1.07 9.59 5.19
C SER A 473 1.17 9.24 3.71
N GLY A 474 1.36 10.22 2.82
CA GLY A 474 1.41 10.02 1.36
C GLY A 474 0.06 9.63 0.72
N LEU A 475 -1.05 9.59 1.46
CA LEU A 475 -2.38 9.21 0.95
C LEU A 475 -3.28 10.42 0.69
N GLY A 476 -3.62 10.65 -0.59
CA GLY A 476 -4.60 11.67 -1.01
C GLY A 476 -6.06 11.21 -0.84
N SER A 477 -7.01 12.15 -0.93
CA SER A 477 -8.45 11.86 -0.79
C SER A 477 -9.04 11.02 -1.91
N GLU A 478 -8.50 11.11 -3.13
CA GLU A 478 -8.98 10.35 -4.31
C GLU A 478 -8.54 8.87 -4.28
N GLN A 479 -7.45 8.54 -3.59
CA GLN A 479 -6.89 7.18 -3.52
C GLN A 479 -7.60 6.26 -2.51
N ARG A 480 -8.73 6.69 -1.93
CA ARG A 480 -9.46 5.96 -0.89
C ARG A 480 -10.55 5.02 -1.41
N GLU A 481 -10.98 5.17 -2.67
CA GLU A 481 -12.23 4.56 -3.17
C GLU A 481 -12.03 3.18 -3.84
N GLU A 482 -10.81 2.65 -3.92
CA GLU A 482 -10.45 1.58 -4.87
C GLU A 482 -10.06 0.22 -4.26
N GLN A 483 -10.66 -0.23 -3.16
CA GLN A 483 -10.22 -1.47 -2.51
C GLN A 483 -11.35 -2.48 -2.27
N GLU A 484 -11.15 -3.67 -2.84
CA GLU A 484 -12.03 -4.82 -2.73
C GLU A 484 -11.23 -5.98 -2.16
N ILE A 485 -11.53 -6.38 -0.92
CA ILE A 485 -10.97 -7.57 -0.29
C ILE A 485 -12.10 -8.18 0.51
N LEU A 486 -12.53 -9.38 0.12
CA LEU A 486 -13.11 -10.45 0.96
C LEU A 486 -14.05 -11.30 0.10
N ASP A 487 -13.55 -12.39 -0.50
CA ASP A 487 -14.44 -13.43 -1.06
C ASP A 487 -13.93 -14.89 -0.94
N GLU A 488 -12.70 -15.13 -0.46
CA GLU A 488 -12.08 -16.47 -0.52
C GLU A 488 -12.06 -17.29 0.80
N CYS A 489 -12.53 -16.77 1.93
CA CYS A 489 -12.51 -17.53 3.20
C CYS A 489 -13.75 -18.42 3.40
N LEU A 490 -13.55 -19.75 3.41
CA LEU A 490 -14.60 -20.75 3.66
C LEU A 490 -15.26 -20.64 5.06
N ASP A 491 -14.49 -20.36 6.12
CA ASP A 491 -15.01 -20.30 7.51
C ASP A 491 -15.86 -19.05 7.80
N CYS A 492 -15.62 -17.99 7.02
CA CYS A 492 -16.30 -16.71 7.13
C CYS A 492 -17.45 -16.56 6.12
N ARG A 493 -17.54 -17.47 5.14
CA ARG A 493 -18.55 -17.43 4.08
C ARG A 493 -19.95 -17.41 4.68
N ASN A 494 -20.79 -16.48 4.22
CA ASN A 494 -22.16 -16.25 4.69
C ASN A 494 -22.33 -15.79 6.15
N LYS A 495 -21.27 -15.52 6.92
CA LYS A 495 -21.39 -15.03 8.32
C LYS A 495 -21.29 -13.51 8.49
N TYR A 496 -20.90 -12.80 7.43
CA TYR A 496 -20.85 -11.35 7.40
C TYR A 496 -21.50 -10.84 6.12
N GLU A 497 -21.86 -9.56 6.12
CA GLU A 497 -22.41 -8.86 4.96
C GLU A 497 -21.76 -7.48 4.89
N LEU A 498 -21.04 -7.19 3.80
CA LEU A 498 -20.52 -5.86 3.56
C LEU A 498 -21.64 -4.95 3.06
N VAL A 499 -21.80 -3.79 3.70
CA VAL A 499 -22.86 -2.83 3.41
C VAL A 499 -22.22 -1.52 2.93
N PRO A 500 -21.88 -1.43 1.64
CA PRO A 500 -21.35 -0.20 1.07
C PRO A 500 -22.44 0.88 1.00
N PHE A 501 -22.10 2.10 1.39
CA PHE A 501 -23.00 3.26 1.24
C PHE A 501 -22.22 4.55 0.96
N SER A 502 -22.88 5.57 0.42
CA SER A 502 -22.23 6.83 -0.01
C SER A 502 -21.62 7.65 1.12
N GLY A 503 -21.97 7.36 2.38
CA GLY A 503 -21.52 8.14 3.54
C GLY A 503 -22.44 9.29 3.94
N GLU A 504 -23.61 9.44 3.30
CA GLU A 504 -24.65 10.40 3.72
C GLU A 504 -25.34 9.93 5.00
N ALA A 505 -25.46 10.84 5.98
CA ALA A 505 -26.28 10.62 7.16
C ALA A 505 -27.74 10.38 6.72
N THR A 506 -28.45 9.52 7.46
CA THR A 506 -29.86 9.13 7.23
C THR A 506 -30.18 8.12 6.12
N LYS A 507 -29.22 7.43 5.51
CA LYS A 507 -29.53 6.33 4.54
C LYS A 507 -29.19 4.92 5.05
N ILE A 508 -28.65 4.81 6.26
CA ILE A 508 -28.16 3.52 6.77
C ILE A 508 -29.32 2.54 6.98
N ALA A 509 -30.43 2.98 7.59
CA ALA A 509 -31.58 2.11 7.81
C ALA A 509 -32.20 1.63 6.48
N ASP A 510 -32.30 2.51 5.48
CA ASP A 510 -32.88 2.16 4.17
C ASP A 510 -32.01 1.14 3.42
N VAL A 511 -30.70 1.33 3.42
CA VAL A 511 -29.74 0.40 2.79
C VAL A 511 -29.77 -0.97 3.47
N LEU A 512 -29.78 -0.99 4.81
CA LEU A 512 -29.84 -2.24 5.58
C LEU A 512 -31.14 -2.99 5.33
N THR A 513 -32.29 -2.30 5.35
CA THR A 513 -33.58 -2.95 5.15
C THR A 513 -33.77 -3.47 3.74
N ASN A 514 -33.31 -2.75 2.71
CA ASN A 514 -33.29 -3.28 1.34
C ASN A 514 -32.48 -4.57 1.26
N LYS A 515 -31.26 -4.59 1.83
CA LYS A 515 -30.42 -5.80 1.88
C LYS A 515 -31.07 -6.97 2.63
N ILE A 516 -31.74 -6.70 3.75
CA ILE A 516 -32.43 -7.75 4.52
C ILE A 516 -33.61 -8.33 3.74
N ARG A 517 -34.38 -7.48 3.04
CA ARG A 517 -35.47 -7.91 2.18
C ARG A 517 -34.96 -8.78 1.02
N ASP A 518 -33.87 -8.39 0.38
CA ASP A 518 -33.26 -9.15 -0.71
C ASP A 518 -32.75 -10.53 -0.23
N THR A 519 -32.21 -10.60 0.98
CA THR A 519 -31.75 -11.85 1.62
C THR A 519 -32.94 -12.77 1.95
N ALA A 520 -34.08 -12.21 2.41
CA ALA A 520 -35.27 -12.99 2.72
C ALA A 520 -35.95 -13.58 1.46
N VAL A 521 -35.82 -12.91 0.31
CA VAL A 521 -36.32 -13.39 -0.98
C VAL A 521 -35.47 -14.55 -1.52
N THR A 522 -34.14 -14.48 -1.39
CA THR A 522 -33.21 -15.54 -1.83
C THR A 522 -33.37 -16.82 -1.00
N VAL A 523 -33.51 -16.72 0.32
CA VAL A 523 -33.74 -17.90 1.20
C VAL A 523 -35.06 -18.61 0.87
N ARG A 524 -36.11 -17.89 0.45
CA ARG A 524 -37.36 -18.51 -0.02
C ARG A 524 -37.21 -19.23 -1.36
N ALA A 525 -36.36 -18.72 -2.25
CA ALA A 525 -36.13 -19.37 -3.54
C ALA A 525 -35.34 -20.69 -3.38
N GLU A 526 -34.38 -20.75 -2.46
CA GLU A 526 -33.61 -21.97 -2.16
C GLU A 526 -34.42 -23.02 -1.38
N ALA A 527 -35.42 -22.62 -0.59
CA ALA A 527 -36.30 -23.57 0.11
C ALA A 527 -37.39 -24.21 -0.79
N HIS A 528 -37.53 -23.73 -2.03
CA HIS A 528 -38.50 -24.21 -3.02
C HIS A 528 -37.85 -24.91 -4.23
N ALA A 529 -36.52 -25.08 -4.21
CA ALA A 529 -35.75 -25.92 -5.14
C ALA A 529 -35.29 -27.19 -4.40
#